data_AF-A0A4C1SCT5-F1
#
_entry.id   AF-A0A4C1SCT5-F1
#
_cell.length_a   1.000
_cell.length_b   1.000
_cell.length_c   1.000
_cell.angle_alpha   90.00
_cell.angle_beta   90.00
_cell.angle_gamma   90.00
#
_symmetry.space_group_name_H-M   'P 1'
#
loop_
_entity.id
_entity.type
_entity.pdbx_description
1 polymer ?
#
loop_
_entity_poly.entity_id
_entity_poly.type
_entity_poly.pdbx_seq_one_letter_code
_entity_poly.pdbx_strand_id
1 'polypeptide(L)'
;MVKYLEGKDLISPFQCGFRKSFNTSSLLLGLTDTIRDTLNNGGVNVLISLDLSKAFDRAPDSTRQRKAEVDKIHRSRSPTPSLSEELKSTGIHLQFADEFSPLNNLAFQR
;
A
#
# COMPACT_ATOMS: atom_id res chain seq x y z
N MET A 1 -5.70 -3.76 -12.33
CA MET A 1 -4.50 -2.93 -12.10
C MET A 1 -4.39 -2.55 -10.64
N VAL A 2 -5.33 -1.75 -10.10
CA VAL A 2 -5.30 -1.27 -8.70
C VAL A 2 -5.25 -2.42 -7.66
N LYS A 3 -6.06 -3.48 -7.82
CA LYS A 3 -6.03 -4.66 -6.91
C LYS A 3 -4.65 -5.33 -6.78
N TYR A 4 -3.85 -5.35 -7.85
CA TYR A 4 -2.51 -5.95 -7.81
C TYR A 4 -1.56 -5.07 -6.99
N LEU A 5 -1.63 -3.75 -7.21
CA LEU A 5 -0.81 -2.79 -6.48
C LEU A 5 -1.17 -2.75 -5.00
N GLU A 6 -2.46 -2.84 -4.67
CA GLU A 6 -2.95 -2.93 -3.28
C GLU A 6 -2.52 -4.24 -2.62
N GLY A 7 -2.64 -5.38 -3.33
CA GLY A 7 -2.20 -6.68 -2.80
C GLY A 7 -0.69 -6.85 -2.64
N LYS A 8 0.11 -5.89 -3.15
CA LYS A 8 1.57 -5.87 -3.05
C LYS A 8 2.09 -4.68 -2.25
N ASP A 9 1.21 -3.91 -1.62
CA ASP A 9 1.54 -2.69 -0.85
C ASP A 9 2.38 -1.67 -1.65
N LEU A 10 2.10 -1.54 -2.96
CA LEU A 10 2.81 -0.63 -3.86
C LEU A 10 2.14 0.74 -3.99
N ILE A 11 1.01 0.93 -3.33
CA ILE A 11 0.28 2.20 -3.26
C ILE A 11 0.32 2.68 -1.82
N SER A 12 0.70 3.93 -1.62
CA SER A 12 0.66 4.55 -0.28
C SER A 12 -0.75 4.43 0.31
N PRO A 13 -0.89 4.05 1.60
CA PRO A 13 -2.19 3.97 2.26
C PRO A 13 -2.92 5.33 2.28
N PHE A 14 -2.17 6.44 2.21
CA PHE A 14 -2.71 7.81 2.18
C PHE A 14 -3.06 8.30 0.76
N GLN A 15 -2.76 7.55 -0.29
CA GLN A 15 -3.15 7.91 -1.65
C GLN A 15 -4.65 7.64 -1.81
N CYS A 16 -5.43 8.67 -2.13
CA CYS A 16 -6.87 8.53 -2.38
C CYS A 16 -7.26 8.67 -3.87
N GLY A 17 -6.45 9.37 -4.67
CA GLY A 17 -6.73 9.60 -6.09
C GLY A 17 -6.70 8.32 -6.92
N PHE A 18 -7.65 8.19 -7.87
CA PHE A 18 -7.77 7.07 -8.82
C PHE A 18 -7.88 5.67 -8.17
N ARG A 19 -8.35 5.59 -6.91
CA ARG A 19 -8.59 4.33 -6.20
C ARG A 19 -10.07 4.05 -6.00
N LYS A 20 -10.42 2.77 -6.00
CA LYS A 20 -11.79 2.34 -5.73
C LYS A 20 -12.11 2.60 -4.25
N SER A 21 -13.31 3.13 -3.98
CA SER A 21 -13.79 3.41 -2.61
C SER A 21 -13.06 4.52 -1.85
N PHE A 22 -12.18 5.29 -2.50
CA PHE A 22 -11.60 6.51 -1.94
C PHE A 22 -12.08 7.73 -2.70
N ASN A 23 -12.23 8.84 -2.00
CA ASN A 23 -12.61 10.12 -2.57
C ASN A 23 -11.85 11.27 -1.88
N THR A 24 -12.12 12.50 -2.29
CA THR A 24 -11.50 13.69 -1.70
C THR A 24 -11.80 13.82 -0.21
N SER A 25 -13.00 13.45 0.23
CA SER A 25 -13.37 13.47 1.65
C SER A 25 -12.54 12.50 2.47
N SER A 26 -12.24 11.30 1.95
CA SER A 26 -11.34 10.34 2.61
C SER A 26 -9.94 10.93 2.83
N LEU A 27 -9.41 11.66 1.84
CA LEU A 27 -8.12 12.34 1.96
C LEU A 27 -8.17 13.44 3.03
N LEU A 28 -9.20 14.29 2.99
CA LEU A 28 -9.35 15.40 3.93
C LEU A 28 -9.53 14.91 5.36
N LEU A 29 -10.28 13.83 5.55
CA LEU A 29 -10.48 13.21 6.86
C LEU A 29 -9.14 12.72 7.43
N GLY A 30 -8.40 11.90 6.66
CA GLY A 30 -7.10 11.38 7.11
C GLY A 30 -6.06 12.48 7.36
N LEU A 31 -6.05 13.53 6.53
CA LEU A 31 -5.20 14.70 6.74
C LEU A 31 -5.56 15.45 8.04
N THR A 32 -6.86 15.67 8.27
CA THR A 32 -7.35 16.37 9.47
C THR A 32 -7.02 15.58 10.73
N ASP A 33 -7.20 14.26 10.71
CA ASP A 33 -6.89 13.40 11.84
C ASP A 33 -5.38 13.40 12.13
N THR A 34 -4.54 13.31 11.11
CA THR A 34 -3.07 13.40 11.26
C THR A 34 -2.64 14.73 11.90
N ILE A 35 -3.24 15.84 11.46
CA ILE A 35 -2.96 17.17 12.02
C ILE A 35 -3.39 17.22 13.49
N ARG A 36 -4.61 16.76 13.79
CA ARG A 36 -5.18 16.74 15.15
C ARG A 36 -4.30 15.93 16.09
N ASP A 37 -3.92 14.72 15.70
CA ASP A 37 -3.13 13.82 16.55
C ASP A 37 -1.75 14.41 16.84
N THR A 38 -1.10 14.99 15.83
CA THR A 38 0.19 15.65 16.01
C THR A 38 0.09 16.83 16.96
N LEU A 39 -0.95 17.66 16.84
CA LEU A 39 -1.17 18.80 17.74
C LEU A 39 -1.46 18.36 19.18
N ASN A 40 -2.30 17.34 19.35
CA ASN A 40 -2.63 16.80 20.67
C ASN A 40 -1.39 16.22 21.40
N ASN A 41 -0.42 15.73 20.63
CA ASN A 41 0.84 15.21 21.16
C ASN A 41 1.94 16.29 21.29
N GLY A 42 1.59 17.58 21.18
CA GLY A 42 2.53 18.70 21.30
C GLY A 42 3.50 18.87 20.12
N GLY A 43 3.24 18.21 19.00
CA GLY A 43 4.04 18.26 17.79
C GLY A 43 3.69 19.43 16.86
N VAL A 44 4.45 19.55 15.77
CA VAL A 44 4.27 20.57 14.73
C VAL A 44 3.98 19.89 13.40
N ASN A 45 3.00 20.41 12.66
CA ASN A 45 2.68 19.96 11.31
C ASN A 45 3.23 20.93 10.27
N VAL A 46 3.84 20.40 9.20
CA VAL A 46 4.22 21.18 8.02
C VAL A 46 3.59 20.52 6.80
N LEU A 47 2.76 21.28 6.08
CA LEU A 47 2.12 20.83 4.84
C LEU A 47 2.84 21.43 3.63
N ILE A 48 3.26 20.58 2.71
CA ILE A 48 3.80 20.98 1.41
C ILE A 48 2.79 20.57 0.34
N SER A 49 2.14 21.56 -0.28
CA SER A 49 1.24 21.33 -1.40
C SER A 49 2.01 21.39 -2.71
N LEU A 50 2.00 20.30 -3.48
CA LEU A 50 2.66 20.19 -4.77
C LEU A 50 1.60 20.00 -5.86
N ASP A 51 1.62 20.88 -6.86
CA ASP A 51 0.83 20.72 -8.09
C ASP A 51 1.75 20.46 -9.28
N LEU A 52 1.57 19.30 -9.92
CA LEU A 52 2.39 18.85 -11.03
C LEU A 52 1.70 19.20 -12.35
N SER A 53 2.00 20.38 -12.90
CA SER A 53 1.41 20.81 -14.17
C SER A 53 1.72 19.81 -15.28
N LYS A 54 0.67 19.34 -15.97
CA LYS A 54 0.75 18.37 -17.08
C LYS A 54 1.50 17.08 -16.69
N ALA A 55 1.27 16.54 -15.50
CA ALA A 55 1.87 15.29 -15.03
C ALA A 55 1.75 14.13 -16.04
N PHE A 56 0.64 14.10 -16.80
CA PHE A 56 0.40 13.10 -17.84
C PHE A 56 1.01 13.41 -19.22
N ASP A 57 1.56 14.60 -19.44
CA ASP A 57 2.26 14.92 -20.70
C ASP A 57 3.78 14.95 -20.50
N ARG A 58 4.23 15.30 -19.29
CA ARG A 58 5.66 15.48 -18.98
C ARG A 58 6.39 14.21 -18.56
N ALA A 59 5.70 13.14 -18.19
CA ALA A 59 6.39 11.90 -17.85
C ALA A 59 6.94 11.24 -19.13
N PRO A 60 8.27 11.11 -19.28
CA PRO A 60 8.88 10.62 -20.51
C PRO A 60 8.35 9.24 -20.87
N ASP A 61 8.14 8.98 -22.16
CA ASP A 61 7.69 7.67 -22.64
C ASP A 61 8.61 6.54 -22.15
N SER A 62 9.92 6.79 -22.12
CA SER A 62 10.90 5.85 -21.58
C SER A 62 10.67 5.49 -20.11
N THR A 63 10.16 6.43 -19.30
CA THR A 63 9.88 6.18 -17.87
C THR A 63 8.60 5.36 -17.70
N ARG A 64 7.57 5.65 -18.52
CA ARG A 64 6.32 4.87 -18.54
C ARG A 64 6.53 3.45 -19.06
N GLN A 65 7.30 3.32 -20.14
CA GLN A 65 7.63 2.04 -20.75
C GLN A 65 8.45 1.16 -19.81
N ARG A 66 9.46 1.72 -19.12
CA ARG A 66 10.22 1.01 -18.08
C ARG A 66 9.33 0.54 -16.93
N LYS A 67 8.41 1.39 -16.45
CA LYS A 67 7.46 0.99 -15.40
C LYS A 67 6.57 -0.18 -15.87
N ALA A 68 6.03 -0.08 -17.08
CA ALA A 68 5.21 -1.13 -17.68
C ALA A 68 5.98 -2.43 -17.96
N GLU A 69 7.26 -2.34 -18.31
CA GLU A 69 8.13 -3.49 -18.54
C GLU A 69 8.47 -4.21 -17.23
N VAL A 70 8.82 -3.47 -16.18
CA VAL A 70 9.01 -4.02 -14.83
C VAL A 70 7.74 -4.71 -14.33
N ASP A 71 6.58 -4.11 -14.58
CA ASP A 71 5.28 -4.71 -14.21
C ASP A 71 4.99 -5.99 -15.01
N LYS A 72 5.37 -6.06 -16.30
CA LYS A 72 5.28 -7.29 -17.11
C LYS A 72 6.20 -8.40 -16.59
N ILE A 73 7.42 -8.05 -16.19
CA ILE A 73 8.39 -9.01 -15.62
C ILE A 73 7.86 -9.56 -14.29
N HIS A 74 7.25 -8.73 -13.44
CA HIS A 74 6.61 -9.21 -12.21
C HIS A 74 5.38 -10.08 -12.48
N ARG A 75 4.66 -9.83 -13.59
CA ARG A 75 3.48 -10.61 -13.99
C ARG A 75 3.83 -11.95 -14.66
N SER A 76 5.01 -12.05 -15.28
CA SER A 76 5.49 -13.29 -15.92
C SER A 76 6.29 -14.19 -14.99
N ARG A 77 6.78 -13.68 -13.85
CA ARG A 77 7.32 -14.52 -12.78
C ARG A 77 6.18 -15.28 -12.11
N SER A 78 6.35 -16.60 -11.93
CA SER A 78 5.52 -17.37 -11.01
C SER A 78 5.56 -16.70 -9.62
N PRO A 79 4.50 -16.84 -8.80
CA PRO A 79 4.53 -16.35 -7.43
C PRO A 79 5.83 -16.83 -6.79
N THR A 80 6.64 -15.92 -6.27
CA THR A 80 7.79 -16.31 -5.44
C THR A 80 7.22 -17.19 -4.33
N PRO A 81 7.63 -18.46 -4.22
CA PRO A 81 7.14 -19.31 -3.15
C PRO A 81 7.40 -18.60 -1.84
N SER A 82 6.40 -18.61 -0.96
CA SER A 82 6.55 -18.07 0.38
C SER A 82 7.70 -18.79 1.09
N LEU A 83 8.34 -18.13 2.06
CA LEU A 83 9.45 -18.71 2.83
C LEU A 83 9.04 -20.09 3.42
N SER A 84 7.77 -20.26 3.77
CA SER A 84 7.18 -21.51 4.26
C SER A 84 7.05 -22.59 3.18
N GLU A 85 6.85 -22.25 1.91
CA GLU A 85 6.86 -23.18 0.77
C GLU A 85 8.29 -23.60 0.40
N GLU A 86 9.24 -22.67 0.48
CA GLU A 86 10.68 -22.96 0.29
C GLU A 86 11.21 -23.91 1.37
N LEU A 87 10.88 -23.66 2.64
CA LEU A 87 11.29 -24.49 3.78
C LEU A 87 10.65 -25.89 3.77
N LYS A 88 9.44 -26.04 3.20
CA LYS A 88 8.82 -27.36 2.98
C LYS A 88 9.57 -28.17 1.91
N SER A 89 10.12 -27.52 0.88
CA SER A 89 10.86 -28.20 -0.19
C SER A 89 12.24 -28.73 0.24
N THR A 90 12.82 -28.15 1.29
CA THR A 90 14.12 -28.57 1.84
C THR A 90 14.02 -29.69 2.89
N GLY A 91 12.80 -30.18 3.16
CA GLY A 91 12.56 -31.24 4.15
C GLY A 91 12.67 -30.79 5.60
N ILE A 92 12.73 -29.48 5.86
CA ILE A 92 12.83 -28.91 7.21
C ILE A 92 11.42 -28.65 7.75
N HIS A 93 10.96 -29.49 8.67
CA HIS A 93 9.65 -29.35 9.30
C HIS A 93 9.75 -28.42 10.52
N LEU A 94 9.61 -27.11 10.30
CA LEU A 94 9.48 -26.14 11.40
C LEU A 94 8.02 -26.14 11.90
N GLN A 95 7.81 -26.67 13.12
CA GLN A 95 6.57 -26.42 13.88
C GLN A 95 6.60 -24.98 14.36
N PHE A 96 5.79 -24.12 13.76
CA PHE A 96 5.45 -22.84 14.36
C PHE A 96 4.29 -23.09 15.33
N ALA A 97 4.50 -22.74 16.61
CA ALA A 97 3.43 -22.71 17.58
C ALA A 97 2.39 -21.66 17.14
N ASP A 98 1.13 -22.08 17.08
CA ASP A 98 -0.02 -21.20 16.85
C ASP A 98 -0.21 -20.26 18.06
N GLU A 99 0.57 -19.18 18.12
CA GLU A 99 0.25 -18.02 18.93
C GLU A 99 0.19 -16.80 18.01
N PHE A 100 -0.99 -16.56 17.44
CA PHE A 100 -1.66 -15.26 17.36
C PHE A 100 -2.94 -15.44 16.53
N SER A 101 -4.01 -15.89 17.18
CA SER A 101 -5.36 -15.73 16.65
C SER A 101 -5.75 -14.24 16.64
N PRO A 102 -6.48 -13.77 15.62
CA PRO A 102 -6.67 -12.35 15.35
C PRO A 102 -7.71 -11.72 16.28
N LEU A 103 -7.39 -10.54 16.80
CA LEU A 103 -8.35 -9.58 17.39
C LEU A 103 -9.27 -8.97 16.31
N ASN A 104 -9.91 -9.81 15.51
CA ASN A 104 -11.02 -9.45 14.63
C ASN A 104 -12.32 -9.89 15.30
N ASN A 105 -12.80 -9.13 16.30
CA ASN A 105 -14.19 -9.19 16.77
C ASN A 105 -14.59 -8.07 17.76
N LEU A 106 -14.01 -6.86 17.64
CA LEU A 106 -14.41 -5.70 18.45
C LEU A 106 -14.50 -4.42 17.60
N ALA A 107 -15.22 -4.49 16.47
CA ALA A 107 -15.64 -3.28 15.74
C ALA A 107 -16.89 -3.55 14.90
N PHE A 108 -17.90 -4.21 15.48
CA PHE A 108 -19.26 -4.17 14.95
C PHE A 108 -20.25 -4.47 16.09
N GLN A 109 -20.36 -3.54 17.03
CA GLN A 109 -21.54 -3.33 17.89
C GLN A 109 -21.31 -2.09 18.76
N ARG A 110 -21.76 -0.94 18.26
CA ARG A 110 -22.57 0.07 18.97
C ARG A 110 -22.80 1.26 18.04
#